data_AF-A0A9Q8HPY0-F1
#
_entry.id   AF-A0A9Q8HPY0-F1
#
_cell.length_a   1.000
_cell.length_b   1.000
_cell.length_c   1.000
_cell.angle_alpha   90.00
_cell.angle_beta   90.00
_cell.angle_gamma   90.00
#
_symmetry.space_group_name_H-M   'P 1'
#
loop_
_entity.id
_entity.type
_entity.pdbx_description
1 polymer ?
#
loop_
_entity_poly.entity_id
_entity_poly.type
_entity_poly.pdbx_seq_one_letter_code
_entity_poly.pdbx_strand_id
1 'polypeptide(L)'
;TALCSTAQLPLPGSNESAVETHQKIFSLPTPLRVSAVYRHGSRASALLEKERLDRSLICECEAVTAGEVRYAVDELKVNNLVDLRRRTRVGMGTCQGELCACRAAGLMARFKVANPQQSTQQLASFMEERWRGIEPIAWGDALREAEFTSWVYYGLLGLNDVSLPTPQQLQGTDNNEV
;
A
#
# COMPACT_ATOMS: atom_id res chain seq x y z
N THR A 1 -32.04 -3.52 -26.87
CA THR A 1 -31.52 -3.66 -25.49
C THR A 1 -30.53 -4.80 -25.47
N ALA A 2 -29.32 -4.61 -24.94
CA ALA A 2 -28.34 -5.68 -24.84
C ALA A 2 -28.74 -6.67 -23.72
N LEU A 3 -28.45 -7.96 -23.91
CA LEU A 3 -28.66 -8.99 -22.90
C LEU A 3 -27.67 -8.81 -21.75
N CYS A 4 -28.11 -9.05 -20.52
CA CYS A 4 -27.25 -8.99 -19.33
C CYS A 4 -26.30 -10.20 -19.32
N SER A 5 -24.99 -9.96 -19.19
CA SER A 5 -23.94 -10.98 -19.15
C SER A 5 -23.06 -10.92 -17.88
N THR A 6 -23.45 -10.11 -16.90
CA THR A 6 -22.63 -9.83 -15.70
C THR A 6 -22.38 -11.06 -14.82
N ALA A 7 -23.26 -12.08 -14.90
CA ALA A 7 -23.08 -13.33 -14.18
C ALA A 7 -22.05 -14.27 -14.83
N GLN A 8 -21.74 -14.07 -16.12
CA GLN A 8 -20.81 -14.90 -16.88
C GLN A 8 -19.45 -14.23 -17.08
N LEU A 9 -19.41 -12.90 -17.09
CA LEU A 9 -18.17 -12.14 -17.26
C LEU A 9 -17.35 -12.18 -15.96
N PRO A 10 -16.14 -12.76 -15.97
CA PRO A 10 -15.27 -12.74 -14.79
C PRO A 10 -14.85 -11.31 -14.45
N LEU A 11 -14.70 -11.05 -13.16
CA LEU A 11 -14.14 -9.78 -12.70
C LEU A 11 -12.66 -9.68 -13.07
N PRO A 12 -12.12 -8.45 -13.27
CA PRO A 12 -10.70 -8.26 -13.55
C PRO A 12 -9.81 -8.90 -12.48
N GLY A 13 -8.96 -9.85 -12.89
CA GLY A 13 -8.12 -10.65 -11.98
C GLY A 13 -8.63 -12.05 -11.67
N SER A 14 -9.84 -12.41 -12.12
CA SER A 14 -10.42 -13.74 -11.93
C SER A 14 -10.44 -14.59 -13.21
N ASN A 15 -9.65 -14.21 -14.21
CA ASN A 15 -9.66 -14.87 -15.54
C ASN A 15 -8.92 -16.20 -15.57
N GLU A 16 -8.04 -16.45 -14.61
CA GLU A 16 -7.16 -17.63 -14.56
C GLU A 16 -7.15 -18.20 -13.14
N SER A 17 -6.81 -19.48 -13.02
CA SER A 17 -6.67 -20.09 -11.69
C SER A 17 -5.43 -19.54 -10.97
N ALA A 18 -5.46 -19.64 -9.63
CA ALA A 18 -4.32 -19.27 -8.82
C ALA A 18 -3.07 -20.07 -9.21
N VAL A 19 -3.20 -21.38 -9.44
CA VAL A 19 -2.07 -22.27 -9.76
C VAL A 19 -1.38 -21.84 -11.06
N GLU A 20 -2.15 -21.56 -12.12
CA GLU A 20 -1.61 -21.10 -13.40
C GLU A 20 -0.90 -19.75 -13.24
N THR A 21 -1.49 -18.83 -12.49
CA THR A 21 -0.88 -17.51 -12.25
C THR A 21 0.43 -17.65 -11.47
N HIS A 22 0.49 -18.54 -10.48
CA HIS A 22 1.71 -18.78 -9.69
C HIS A 22 2.87 -19.26 -10.56
N GLN A 23 2.60 -20.13 -11.54
CA GLN A 23 3.63 -20.65 -12.44
C GLN A 23 4.27 -19.55 -13.31
N LYS A 24 3.51 -18.50 -13.63
CA LYS A 24 3.99 -17.36 -14.43
C LYS A 24 4.96 -16.44 -13.67
N ILE A 25 4.85 -16.37 -12.34
CA ILE A 25 5.61 -15.45 -11.49
C ILE A 25 6.79 -16.20 -10.83
N PHE A 26 7.69 -16.75 -11.64
CA PHE A 26 8.81 -17.54 -11.14
C PHE A 26 9.95 -16.69 -10.55
N SER A 27 10.04 -15.41 -10.92
CA SER A 27 11.12 -14.51 -10.50
C SER A 27 11.05 -14.10 -9.02
N LEU A 28 9.85 -14.11 -8.44
CA LEU A 28 9.65 -13.70 -7.05
C LEU A 28 9.75 -14.88 -6.07
N PRO A 29 10.29 -14.64 -4.85
CA PRO A 29 10.17 -15.57 -3.73
C PRO A 29 8.70 -15.98 -3.46
N THR A 30 8.51 -17.21 -2.97
CA THR A 30 7.18 -17.78 -2.71
C THR A 30 6.25 -16.88 -1.89
N PRO A 31 6.67 -16.26 -0.78
CA PRO A 31 5.77 -15.40 0.01
C PRO A 31 5.26 -14.20 -0.81
N LEU A 32 6.12 -13.58 -1.61
CA LEU A 32 5.74 -12.43 -2.44
C LEU A 32 4.79 -12.86 -3.56
N ARG A 33 5.06 -13.99 -4.21
CA ARG A 33 4.18 -14.56 -5.23
C ARG A 33 2.80 -14.90 -4.68
N VAL A 34 2.73 -15.60 -3.55
CA VAL A 34 1.45 -16.01 -2.95
C VAL A 34 0.62 -14.80 -2.54
N SER A 35 1.24 -13.82 -1.86
CA SER A 35 0.57 -12.59 -1.45
C SER A 35 0.10 -11.75 -2.65
N ALA A 36 0.91 -11.64 -3.70
CA ALA A 36 0.53 -10.93 -4.91
C ALA A 36 -0.65 -11.58 -5.63
N VAL A 37 -0.67 -12.92 -5.77
CA VAL A 37 -1.80 -13.64 -6.37
C VAL A 37 -3.05 -13.56 -5.49
N TYR A 38 -2.90 -13.61 -4.17
CA TYR A 38 -4.01 -13.41 -3.24
C TYR A 38 -4.67 -12.04 -3.42
N ARG A 39 -3.89 -10.98 -3.65
CA ARG A 39 -4.41 -9.61 -3.83
C ARG A 39 -4.94 -9.32 -5.23
N HIS A 40 -4.20 -9.73 -6.26
CA HIS A 40 -4.44 -9.29 -7.64
C HIS A 40 -4.96 -10.39 -8.57
N GLY A 41 -5.04 -11.63 -8.09
CA GLY A 41 -5.42 -12.79 -8.91
C GLY A 41 -4.53 -12.92 -10.14
N SER A 42 -5.13 -13.14 -11.31
CA SER A 42 -4.41 -13.27 -12.60
C SER A 42 -3.62 -12.02 -13.00
N ARG A 43 -4.01 -10.84 -12.49
CA ARG A 43 -3.27 -9.57 -12.72
C ARG A 43 -1.93 -9.54 -11.99
N ALA A 44 -1.66 -10.49 -11.08
CA ALA A 44 -0.37 -10.57 -10.42
C ALA A 44 0.78 -10.81 -11.40
N SER A 45 0.51 -11.38 -12.58
CA SER A 45 1.49 -11.49 -13.66
C SER A 45 1.98 -10.12 -14.19
N ALA A 46 1.22 -9.04 -14.00
CA ALA A 46 1.64 -7.69 -14.37
C ALA A 46 2.66 -7.08 -13.38
N LEU A 47 2.88 -7.72 -12.23
CA LEU A 47 3.88 -7.34 -11.22
C LEU A 47 5.30 -7.79 -11.59
N LEU A 48 5.48 -8.35 -12.79
CA LEU A 48 6.80 -8.70 -13.30
C LEU A 48 7.71 -7.48 -13.30
N GLU A 49 8.93 -7.70 -12.83
CA GLU A 49 9.90 -6.66 -12.52
C GLU A 49 10.30 -5.89 -13.79
N LYS A 50 10.10 -4.58 -13.78
CA LYS A 50 10.58 -3.68 -14.84
C LYS A 50 11.98 -3.15 -14.50
N GLU A 51 12.22 -2.88 -13.21
CA GLU A 51 13.44 -2.26 -12.70
C GLU A 51 13.99 -2.99 -11.47
N ARG A 52 15.28 -2.76 -11.15
CA ARG A 52 15.92 -3.29 -9.93
C ARG A 52 15.17 -2.89 -8.66
N LEU A 53 14.61 -1.68 -8.63
CA LEU A 53 13.82 -1.18 -7.50
C LEU A 53 12.63 -2.09 -7.19
N ASP A 54 12.02 -2.72 -8.21
CA ASP A 54 10.77 -3.46 -8.07
C ASP A 54 10.88 -4.70 -7.20
N ARG A 55 12.11 -5.20 -7.06
CA ARG A 55 12.47 -6.32 -6.19
C ARG A 55 12.55 -5.92 -4.72
N SER A 56 12.58 -4.62 -4.42
CA SER A 56 12.76 -4.11 -3.07
C SER A 56 11.50 -4.37 -2.26
N LEU A 57 11.67 -5.05 -1.12
CA LEU A 57 10.59 -5.29 -0.18
C LEU A 57 10.26 -3.99 0.57
N ILE A 58 8.98 -3.63 0.59
CA ILE A 58 8.48 -2.42 1.24
C ILE A 58 7.73 -2.75 2.51
N CYS A 59 6.85 -3.75 2.46
CA CYS A 59 6.14 -4.26 3.63
C CYS A 59 6.44 -5.74 3.81
N GLU A 60 7.11 -6.08 4.91
CA GLU A 60 7.47 -7.43 5.29
C GLU A 60 6.23 -8.22 5.72
N CYS A 61 5.38 -7.64 6.55
CA CYS A 61 4.19 -8.31 7.10
C CYS A 61 3.20 -8.75 6.02
N GLU A 62 3.03 -7.93 4.98
CA GLU A 62 2.06 -8.18 3.90
C GLU A 62 2.77 -8.64 2.62
N ALA A 63 4.10 -8.79 2.64
CA ALA A 63 4.91 -9.18 1.50
C ALA A 63 4.59 -8.32 0.26
N VAL A 64 4.78 -7.00 0.38
CA VAL A 64 4.54 -6.01 -0.69
C VAL A 64 5.87 -5.44 -1.17
N THR A 65 6.10 -5.47 -2.48
CA THR A 65 7.31 -4.92 -3.11
C THR A 65 7.10 -3.51 -3.66
N ALA A 66 8.18 -2.81 -3.99
CA ALA A 66 8.08 -1.53 -4.68
C ALA A 66 7.47 -1.67 -6.08
N GLY A 67 7.65 -2.82 -6.74
CA GLY A 67 7.00 -3.13 -8.01
C GLY A 67 5.48 -3.21 -7.87
N GLU A 68 5.01 -3.76 -6.75
CA GLU A 68 3.58 -3.76 -6.42
C GLU A 68 3.03 -2.38 -6.13
N VAL A 69 3.80 -1.55 -5.43
CA VAL A 69 3.43 -0.13 -5.23
C VAL A 69 3.34 0.58 -6.59
N ARG A 70 4.30 0.38 -7.50
CA ARG A 70 4.26 0.99 -8.84
C ARG A 70 3.05 0.50 -9.64
N TYR A 71 2.81 -0.81 -9.65
CA TYR A 71 1.64 -1.39 -10.31
C TYR A 71 0.34 -0.78 -9.77
N ALA A 72 0.24 -0.56 -8.46
CA ALA A 72 -0.95 0.06 -7.88
C ALA A 72 -1.12 1.54 -8.31
N VAL A 73 -0.03 2.28 -8.44
CA VAL A 73 -0.05 3.65 -8.97
C VAL A 73 -0.48 3.65 -10.44
N ASP A 74 0.20 2.88 -11.28
CA ASP A 74 0.01 2.88 -12.74
C ASP A 74 -1.38 2.32 -13.14
N GLU A 75 -1.79 1.19 -12.54
CA GLU A 75 -2.91 0.36 -13.01
C GLU A 75 -4.14 0.37 -12.08
N LEU A 76 -3.99 0.81 -10.83
CA LEU A 76 -5.08 0.82 -9.83
C LEU A 76 -5.47 2.23 -9.36
N LYS A 77 -4.90 3.26 -9.99
CA LYS A 77 -5.21 4.68 -9.73
C LYS A 77 -5.00 5.05 -8.26
N VAL A 78 -3.92 4.56 -7.66
CA VAL A 78 -3.53 4.95 -6.30
C VAL A 78 -2.95 6.35 -6.30
N ASN A 79 -3.60 7.26 -5.56
CA ASN A 79 -3.21 8.68 -5.49
C ASN A 79 -2.71 9.12 -4.09
N ASN A 80 -2.84 8.28 -3.07
CA ASN A 80 -2.38 8.55 -1.71
C ASN A 80 -2.09 7.25 -0.95
N LEU A 81 -1.49 7.37 0.24
CA LEU A 81 -1.17 6.22 1.09
C LEU A 81 -2.38 5.41 1.57
N VAL A 82 -3.55 6.03 1.72
CA VAL A 82 -4.78 5.32 2.12
C VAL A 82 -5.26 4.40 0.99
N ASP A 83 -5.24 4.88 -0.24
CA ASP A 83 -5.57 4.09 -1.43
C ASP A 83 -4.54 3.00 -1.66
N LEU A 84 -3.24 3.31 -1.46
CA LEU A 84 -2.19 2.31 -1.53
C LEU A 84 -2.46 1.18 -0.54
N ARG A 85 -2.80 1.52 0.71
CA ARG A 85 -3.17 0.54 1.74
C ARG A 85 -4.38 -0.28 1.33
N ARG A 86 -5.43 0.32 0.75
CA ARG A 86 -6.62 -0.43 0.27
C ARG A 86 -6.27 -1.43 -0.85
N ARG A 87 -5.36 -1.06 -1.75
CA ARG A 87 -4.99 -1.89 -2.91
C ARG A 87 -3.93 -2.96 -2.61
N THR A 88 -3.01 -2.67 -1.70
CA THR A 88 -1.81 -3.50 -1.46
C THR A 88 -1.72 -4.06 -0.04
N ARG A 89 -2.57 -3.58 0.87
CA ARG A 89 -2.55 -3.90 2.31
C ARG A 89 -1.33 -3.36 3.07
N VAL A 90 -0.51 -2.47 2.48
CA VAL A 90 0.57 -1.77 3.20
C VAL A 90 0.03 -1.15 4.49
N GLY A 91 0.71 -1.43 5.61
CA GLY A 91 0.31 -0.99 6.95
C GLY A 91 -0.93 -1.67 7.53
N MET A 92 -1.35 -2.82 6.99
CA MET A 92 -2.37 -3.71 7.60
C MET A 92 -1.77 -4.91 8.35
N GLY A 93 -0.45 -5.11 8.29
CA GLY A 93 0.23 -6.17 9.00
C GLY A 93 0.28 -5.94 10.51
N THR A 94 0.87 -6.89 11.24
CA THR A 94 1.00 -6.82 12.71
C THR A 94 1.72 -5.56 13.19
N CYS A 95 2.71 -5.07 12.44
CA CYS A 95 3.39 -3.81 12.76
C CYS A 95 2.55 -2.54 12.52
N GLN A 96 1.30 -2.65 12.05
CA GLN A 96 0.38 -1.53 11.79
C GLN A 96 0.92 -0.36 10.95
N GLY A 97 1.97 -0.59 10.15
CA GLY A 97 2.60 0.45 9.32
C GLY A 97 3.93 0.96 9.86
N GLU A 98 4.35 0.54 11.05
CA GLU A 98 5.57 1.00 11.72
C GLU A 98 6.81 0.94 10.81
N LEU A 99 7.04 -0.18 10.13
CA LEU A 99 8.25 -0.38 9.30
C LEU A 99 8.09 0.10 7.84
N CYS A 100 6.86 0.11 7.34
CA CYS A 100 6.60 0.26 5.90
C CYS A 100 6.00 1.62 5.51
N ALA A 101 5.37 2.35 6.43
CA ALA A 101 4.67 3.59 6.11
C ALA A 101 5.62 4.67 5.55
N CYS A 102 6.76 4.92 6.22
CA CYS A 102 7.75 5.87 5.73
C CYS A 102 8.32 5.49 4.35
N ARG A 103 8.57 4.19 4.11
CA ARG A 103 9.08 3.69 2.82
C ARG A 103 8.05 3.88 1.71
N ALA A 104 6.79 3.55 2.00
CA ALA A 104 5.68 3.75 1.07
C ALA A 104 5.49 5.23 0.74
N ALA A 105 5.56 6.13 1.72
CA ALA A 105 5.48 7.58 1.51
C ALA A 105 6.58 8.09 0.58
N GLY A 106 7.81 7.60 0.77
CA GLY A 106 8.94 7.91 -0.12
C GLY A 106 8.74 7.39 -1.55
N LEU A 107 8.09 6.22 -1.72
CA LEU A 107 7.74 5.72 -3.05
C LEU A 107 6.65 6.55 -3.72
N MET A 108 5.68 7.09 -2.99
CA MET A 108 4.69 8.02 -3.57
C MET A 108 5.38 9.25 -4.19
N ALA A 109 6.38 9.81 -3.50
CA ALA A 109 7.19 10.89 -4.05
C ALA A 109 8.00 10.44 -5.27
N ARG A 110 8.65 9.27 -5.18
CA ARG A 110 9.49 8.73 -6.25
C ARG A 110 8.70 8.42 -7.53
N PHE A 111 7.48 7.92 -7.39
CA PHE A 111 6.59 7.61 -8.52
C PHE A 111 5.74 8.81 -8.94
N LYS A 112 6.06 10.02 -8.46
CA LYS A 112 5.45 11.30 -8.85
C LYS A 112 3.93 11.38 -8.56
N VAL A 113 3.46 10.65 -7.57
CA VAL A 113 2.07 10.70 -7.08
C VAL A 113 1.85 11.88 -6.14
N ALA A 114 2.90 12.24 -5.40
CA ALA A 114 2.91 13.34 -4.44
C ALA A 114 4.24 14.08 -4.52
N ASN A 115 4.26 15.37 -4.17
CA ASN A 115 5.52 16.05 -3.91
C ASN A 115 6.07 15.66 -2.52
N PRO A 116 7.35 15.93 -2.20
CA PRO A 116 7.94 15.53 -0.92
C PRO A 116 7.17 16.02 0.32
N GLN A 117 6.66 17.25 0.29
CA GLN A 117 5.88 17.84 1.38
C GLN A 117 4.55 17.09 1.55
N GLN A 118 3.84 16.82 0.46
CA GLN A 118 2.61 16.03 0.45
C GLN A 118 2.86 14.59 0.93
N SER A 119 3.96 13.96 0.54
CA SER A 119 4.33 12.63 1.04
C SER A 119 4.51 12.61 2.54
N THR A 120 5.16 13.63 3.13
CA THR A 120 5.32 13.76 4.58
C THR A 120 3.97 14.01 5.27
N GLN A 121 3.11 14.86 4.69
CA GLN A 121 1.76 15.11 5.20
C GLN A 121 0.86 13.86 5.15
N GLN A 122 0.92 13.11 4.03
CA GLN A 122 0.22 11.85 3.89
C GLN A 122 0.73 10.81 4.90
N LEU A 123 2.04 10.78 5.16
CA LEU A 123 2.62 9.92 6.19
C LEU A 123 2.08 10.26 7.58
N ALA A 124 2.05 11.54 7.95
CA ALA A 124 1.50 11.99 9.22
C ALA A 124 0.02 11.62 9.38
N SER A 125 -0.79 11.91 8.37
CA SER A 125 -2.20 11.51 8.36
C SER A 125 -2.37 9.99 8.41
N PHE A 126 -1.53 9.23 7.71
CA PHE A 126 -1.57 7.77 7.74
C PHE A 126 -1.34 7.24 9.16
N MET A 127 -0.32 7.74 9.87
CA MET A 127 0.01 7.34 11.23
C MET A 127 -1.09 7.72 12.24
N GLU A 128 -1.68 8.90 12.11
CA GLU A 128 -2.84 9.31 12.93
C GLU A 128 -4.01 8.33 12.76
N GLU A 129 -4.33 7.93 11.52
CA GLU A 129 -5.37 6.94 11.25
C GLU A 129 -4.98 5.53 11.74
N ARG A 130 -3.69 5.24 11.97
CA ARG A 130 -3.28 4.01 12.66
C ARG A 130 -3.56 4.13 14.15
N TRP A 131 -3.17 5.25 14.75
CA TRP A 131 -3.39 5.52 16.17
C TRP A 131 -4.87 5.46 16.55
N ARG A 132 -5.78 6.10 15.78
CA ARG A 132 -7.23 6.01 16.05
C ARG A 132 -7.77 4.58 16.09
N GLY A 133 -7.18 3.66 15.32
CA GLY A 133 -7.56 2.25 15.33
C GLY A 133 -6.99 1.47 16.52
N ILE A 134 -5.85 1.90 17.05
CA ILE A 134 -5.14 1.25 18.16
C ILE A 134 -5.63 1.79 19.51
N GLU A 135 -5.95 3.08 19.60
CA GLU A 135 -6.34 3.79 20.83
C GLU A 135 -7.38 3.02 21.68
N PRO A 136 -8.48 2.46 21.12
CA PRO A 136 -9.47 1.72 21.93
C PRO A 136 -8.94 0.42 22.55
N ILE A 137 -7.83 -0.10 22.02
CA ILE A 137 -7.19 -1.34 22.45
C ILE A 137 -5.75 -1.11 22.93
N ALA A 138 -5.38 0.13 23.27
CA ALA A 138 -4.03 0.49 23.69
C ALA A 138 -3.74 0.05 25.14
N TRP A 139 -3.69 -1.25 25.37
CA TRP A 139 -3.34 -1.87 26.65
C TRP A 139 -2.45 -3.10 26.42
N GLY A 140 -1.62 -3.45 27.41
CA GLY A 140 -0.68 -4.56 27.30
C GLY A 140 0.35 -4.35 26.18
N ASP A 141 0.51 -5.35 25.32
CA ASP A 141 1.49 -5.31 24.23
C ASP A 141 1.12 -4.30 23.14
N ALA A 142 -0.18 -4.07 22.88
CA ALA A 142 -0.63 -3.07 21.91
C ALA A 142 -0.19 -1.65 22.30
N LEU A 143 -0.17 -1.32 23.60
CA LEU A 143 0.35 -0.05 24.07
C LEU A 143 1.87 0.06 23.88
N ARG A 144 2.61 -1.03 24.11
CA ARG A 144 4.07 -1.06 23.92
C ARG A 144 4.45 -0.86 22.46
N GLU A 145 3.72 -1.51 21.55
CA GLU A 145 3.90 -1.34 20.10
C GLU A 145 3.55 0.10 19.66
N ALA A 146 2.48 0.68 20.20
CA ALA A 146 2.10 2.05 19.91
C ALA A 146 3.11 3.08 20.42
N GLU A 147 3.65 2.89 21.63
CA GLU A 147 4.73 3.73 22.18
C GLU A 147 6.00 3.64 21.33
N PHE A 148 6.38 2.44 20.89
CA PHE A 148 7.53 2.28 20.01
C PHE A 148 7.31 2.96 18.65
N THR A 149 6.13 2.78 18.07
CA THR A 149 5.72 3.48 16.84
C THR A 149 5.77 5.00 17.03
N SER A 150 5.28 5.50 18.16
CA SER A 150 5.30 6.92 18.50
C SER A 150 6.73 7.45 18.57
N TRP A 151 7.61 6.74 19.28
CA TRP A 151 9.03 7.09 19.38
C TRP A 151 9.72 7.14 18.01
N VAL A 152 9.47 6.17 17.13
CA VAL A 152 10.04 6.16 15.77
C VAL A 152 9.54 7.36 14.95
N TYR A 153 8.23 7.56 14.86
CA TYR A 153 7.69 8.56 13.92
C TYR A 153 7.72 9.98 14.48
N TYR A 154 7.29 10.18 15.72
CA TYR A 154 7.16 11.50 16.31
C TYR A 154 8.43 11.93 17.05
N GLY A 155 9.19 10.98 17.61
CA GLY A 155 10.48 11.25 18.25
C GLY A 155 11.65 11.35 17.27
N LEU A 156 11.92 10.28 16.51
CA LEU A 156 13.10 10.19 15.62
C LEU A 156 12.87 10.90 14.28
N LEU A 157 11.71 10.71 13.65
CA LEU A 157 11.41 11.30 12.33
C LEU A 157 10.76 12.69 12.39
N GLY A 158 10.44 13.19 13.59
CA GLY A 158 9.94 14.54 13.78
C GLY A 158 8.55 14.81 13.20
N LEU A 159 7.68 13.80 13.11
CA LEU A 159 6.31 13.98 12.59
C LEU A 159 5.48 15.00 13.38
N ASN A 160 5.84 15.31 14.64
CA ASN A 160 5.18 16.32 15.48
C ASN A 160 5.13 17.71 14.82
N ASP A 161 6.14 18.05 14.01
CA ASP A 161 6.25 19.38 13.39
C ASP A 161 5.48 19.47 12.06
N VAL A 162 4.89 18.36 11.62
CA VAL A 162 4.17 18.28 10.34
C VAL A 162 2.71 18.68 10.57
N SER A 163 2.29 19.76 9.92
CA SER A 163 0.87 20.14 9.91
C SER A 163 0.04 19.08 9.19
N LEU A 164 -0.99 18.55 9.87
CA LEU A 164 -1.90 17.59 9.27
C LEU A 164 -2.64 18.21 8.09
N PRO A 165 -2.73 17.49 6.96
CA PRO A 165 -3.42 17.99 5.78
C PRO A 165 -4.93 18.12 6.04
N THR A 166 -5.55 19.15 5.48
CA THR A 166 -7.02 19.20 5.40
C THR A 166 -7.52 18.11 4.44
N PRO A 167 -8.81 17.69 4.54
CA PRO A 167 -9.36 16.64 3.66
C PRO A 167 -9.14 16.89 2.16
N GLN A 168 -9.09 18.15 1.74
CA GLN A 168 -8.83 18.57 0.36
C GLN A 168 -7.37 18.34 -0.08
N GLN A 169 -6.41 18.38 0.86
CA GLN A 169 -4.98 18.18 0.60
C GLN A 169 -4.58 16.69 0.57
N LEU A 170 -5.46 15.79 1.00
CA LEU A 170 -5.26 14.34 0.96
C LEU A 170 -5.57 13.72 -0.41
N GLN A 171 -6.26 14.46 -1.30
CA GLN A 171 -6.41 14.07 -2.70
C GLN A 171 -5.05 14.27 -3.39
N GLY A 172 -4.49 13.18 -3.96
CA GLY A 172 -3.24 13.23 -4.71
C GLY A 172 -3.31 14.20 -5.89
N THR A 173 -2.18 14.55 -6.48
CA THR A 173 -2.09 15.59 -7.52
C THR A 173 -2.75 15.23 -8.86
N ASP A 174 -3.24 14.00 -8.99
CA ASP A 174 -3.83 13.50 -10.22
C ASP A 174 -5.37 13.65 -10.20
N ASN A 175 -5.87 14.57 -11.02
CA ASN A 175 -7.29 14.73 -11.40
C ASN A 175 -7.79 13.54 -12.25
N ASN A 176 -7.55 12.30 -11.82
CA ASN A 176 -7.90 11.08 -12.55
C ASN A 176 -9.31 10.57 -12.23
N GLU A 177 -10.17 11.39 -11.64
CA GLU A 177 -11.63 11.17 -11.62
C GLU A 177 -12.24 11.78 -12.89
N VAL A 178 -12.10 11.08 -14.03
CA VAL A 178 -12.91 11.26 -15.25
C VAL A 178 -13.43 9.91 -15.69
#